data_AF-A0A1G3ZKN8-F1
#
_entry.id   AF-A0A1G3ZKN8-F1
#
_cell.length_a   1.000
_cell.length_b   1.000
_cell.length_c   1.000
_cell.angle_alpha   90.00
_cell.angle_beta   90.00
_cell.angle_gamma   90.00
#
_symmetry.space_group_name_H-M   'P 1'
#
loop_
_entity.id
_entity.type
_entity.pdbx_description
1 polymer ?
#
loop_
_entity_poly.entity_id
_entity_poly.type
_entity_poly.pdbx_seq_one_letter_code
_entity_poly.pdbx_strand_id
1 'polypeptide(L)'
;MKRSNKETCCASAARRRLNELPSGSRGVVHHIETAETALHRLMAMGLCVGREIKVVRQGNPLILGLLGARIGVSSRLAHHVVVQPSCCGSTRDCQS
;
A
#
# COMPACT_ATOMS: atom_id res chain seq x y z
N MET A 1 -18.62 13.45 -14.08
CA MET A 1 -19.03 12.87 -12.78
C MET A 1 -18.05 11.78 -12.37
N LYS A 2 -17.04 12.07 -11.53
CA LYS A 2 -16.23 11.06 -10.82
C LYS A 2 -16.00 11.57 -9.41
N ARG A 3 -17.01 11.41 -8.54
CA ARG A 3 -16.90 11.75 -7.11
C ARG A 3 -15.95 10.73 -6.49
N SER A 4 -14.70 11.12 -6.30
CA SER A 4 -13.71 10.30 -5.61
C SER A 4 -14.03 10.40 -4.13
N ASN A 5 -14.77 9.41 -3.62
CA ASN A 5 -15.18 9.19 -2.23
C ASN A 5 -14.09 9.62 -1.22
N LYS A 6 -14.29 10.78 -0.58
CA LYS A 6 -13.45 11.31 0.51
C LYS A 6 -13.77 10.64 1.87
N GLU A 7 -14.69 9.67 1.90
CA GLU A 7 -15.33 9.17 3.14
C GLU A 7 -14.93 7.75 3.59
N THR A 8 -13.94 7.07 2.97
CA THR A 8 -13.53 5.72 3.41
C THR A 8 -12.35 5.72 4.40
N CYS A 9 -12.10 6.85 5.08
CA CYS A 9 -10.86 7.12 5.80
C CYS A 9 -10.62 6.36 7.13
N CYS A 10 -11.52 5.52 7.65
CA CYS A 10 -11.23 4.79 8.91
C CYS A 10 -11.96 3.45 9.12
N ALA A 11 -13.13 3.22 8.51
CA ALA A 11 -14.06 2.21 9.04
C ALA A 11 -13.87 0.75 8.57
N SER A 12 -12.81 0.41 7.83
CA SER A 12 -12.57 -0.99 7.51
C SER A 12 -11.08 -1.29 7.46
N ALA A 13 -10.53 -1.76 8.59
CA ALA A 13 -9.22 -2.42 8.66
C ALA A 13 -9.17 -3.75 7.84
N ALA A 14 -10.05 -3.90 6.85
CA ALA A 14 -10.03 -4.99 5.91
C ALA A 14 -8.74 -4.95 5.11
N ARG A 15 -8.15 -6.13 4.96
CA ARG A 15 -6.99 -6.36 4.12
C ARG A 15 -7.34 -5.97 2.68
N ARG A 16 -6.50 -5.16 2.04
CA ARG A 16 -6.67 -4.68 0.66
C ARG A 16 -5.45 -4.99 -0.18
N ARG A 17 -5.62 -5.01 -1.50
CA ARG A 17 -4.46 -5.12 -2.40
C ARG A 17 -3.67 -3.82 -2.35
N LEU A 18 -2.35 -3.92 -2.49
CA LEU A 18 -1.48 -2.75 -2.49
C LEU A 18 -1.81 -1.78 -3.64
N ASN A 19 -2.27 -2.29 -4.77
CA ASN A 19 -2.72 -1.49 -5.92
C ASN A 19 -4.02 -0.71 -5.65
N GLU A 20 -4.76 -1.03 -4.60
CA GLU A 20 -6.02 -0.37 -4.23
C GLU A 20 -5.83 0.71 -3.16
N LEU A 21 -4.62 0.84 -2.58
CA LEU A 21 -4.35 1.87 -1.58
C LEU A 21 -4.18 3.24 -2.24
N PRO A 22 -4.81 4.31 -1.74
CA PRO A 22 -4.55 5.64 -2.26
C PRO A 22 -3.07 6.05 -2.14
N SER A 23 -2.59 6.91 -3.04
CA SER A 23 -1.32 7.58 -2.83
C SER A 23 -1.37 8.45 -1.57
N GLY A 24 -0.33 8.39 -0.75
CA GLY A 24 -0.25 9.03 0.56
C GLY A 24 -0.66 8.11 1.72
N SER A 25 -1.38 7.02 1.44
CA SER A 25 -1.78 6.06 2.48
C SER A 25 -0.61 5.20 2.95
N ARG A 26 -0.74 4.70 4.17
CA ARG A 26 0.19 3.76 4.79
C ARG A 26 -0.52 2.44 5.08
N GLY A 27 0.25 1.38 5.13
CA GLY A 27 -0.27 0.06 5.48
C GLY A 27 0.84 -0.88 5.89
N VAL A 28 0.48 -1.94 6.59
CA VAL A 28 1.38 -3.02 6.96
C VAL A 28 1.16 -4.18 6.01
N VAL A 29 2.23 -4.73 5.44
CA VAL A 29 2.14 -5.91 4.58
C VAL A 29 1.67 -7.09 5.42
N HIS A 30 0.52 -7.67 5.06
CA HIS A 30 -0.06 -8.79 5.79
C HIS A 30 0.29 -10.13 5.13
N HIS A 31 0.22 -10.19 3.80
CA HIS A 31 0.51 -11.41 3.05
C HIS A 31 0.92 -11.09 1.61
N ILE A 32 1.66 -11.99 0.96
CA ILE A 32 2.10 -11.84 -0.43
C ILE A 32 1.83 -13.16 -1.18
N GLU A 33 0.88 -13.14 -2.10
CA GLU A 33 0.44 -14.31 -2.87
C GLU A 33 1.18 -14.40 -4.21
N THR A 34 2.48 -14.68 -4.20
CA THR A 34 3.32 -14.73 -5.42
C THR A 34 4.27 -15.91 -5.40
N ALA A 35 4.90 -16.22 -6.55
CA ALA A 35 5.91 -17.26 -6.65
C ALA A 35 7.14 -16.93 -5.79
N GLU A 36 7.83 -17.96 -5.28
CA GLU A 36 8.98 -17.81 -4.36
C GLU A 36 10.08 -16.90 -4.92
N THR A 37 10.36 -16.97 -6.23
CA THR A 37 11.35 -16.12 -6.90
C THR A 37 10.99 -14.63 -6.85
N ALA A 38 9.71 -14.29 -7.04
CA ALA A 38 9.22 -12.92 -6.94
C ALA A 38 9.15 -12.46 -5.49
N LEU A 39 8.79 -13.36 -4.57
CA LEU A 39 8.77 -13.10 -3.14
C LEU A 39 10.18 -12.77 -2.61
N HIS A 40 11.20 -13.56 -2.99
CA HIS A 40 12.59 -13.30 -2.63
C HIS A 40 13.08 -11.94 -3.16
N ARG A 41 12.70 -11.54 -4.37
CA ARG A 41 13.02 -10.21 -4.91
C ARG A 41 12.36 -9.09 -4.12
N LEU A 42 11.09 -9.25 -3.74
CA LEU A 42 10.39 -8.30 -2.88
C LEU A 42 11.07 -8.17 -1.51
N MET A 43 11.41 -9.30 -0.88
CA MET A 43 12.13 -9.31 0.40
C MET A 43 13.51 -8.69 0.29
N ALA A 44 14.27 -8.98 -0.77
CA ALA A 44 15.58 -8.37 -1.04
C ALA A 44 15.49 -6.84 -1.22
N MET A 45 14.37 -6.35 -1.74
CA MET A 45 14.07 -4.91 -1.81
C MET A 45 13.58 -4.34 -0.47
N GLY A 46 13.28 -5.16 0.54
CA GLY A 46 12.80 -4.73 1.86
C GLY A 46 11.28 -4.81 2.05
N LEU A 47 10.55 -5.33 1.06
CA LEU A 47 9.11 -5.56 1.14
C LEU A 47 8.83 -6.95 1.73
N CYS A 48 8.77 -7.02 3.06
CA CYS A 48 8.46 -8.24 3.80
C CYS A 48 7.11 -8.14 4.52
N VAL A 49 6.52 -9.30 4.84
CA VAL A 49 5.34 -9.36 5.72
C VAL A 49 5.68 -8.73 7.08
N GLY A 50 4.73 -7.98 7.64
CA GLY A 50 4.87 -7.22 8.88
C GLY A 50 5.57 -5.87 8.73
N ARG A 51 6.03 -5.50 7.53
CA ARG A 51 6.64 -4.18 7.28
C ARG A 51 5.59 -3.11 6.98
N GLU A 52 5.76 -1.93 7.59
CA GLU A 52 5.03 -0.73 7.18
C GLU A 52 5.56 -0.23 5.84
N ILE A 53 4.63 0.06 4.93
CA ILE A 53 4.87 0.70 3.65
C ILE A 53 4.04 1.98 3.54
N LYS A 54 4.53 2.92 2.75
CA LYS A 54 3.81 4.13 2.36
C LYS A 54 3.65 4.16 0.85
N VAL A 55 2.43 4.31 0.36
CA VAL A 55 2.22 4.54 -1.07
C VAL A 55 2.63 5.99 -1.38
N VAL A 56 3.70 6.18 -2.14
CA VAL A 56 4.18 7.50 -2.54
C VAL A 56 3.45 7.97 -3.80
N ARG A 57 3.29 7.07 -4.77
CA ARG A 57 2.61 7.36 -6.03
C ARG A 57 1.88 6.11 -6.54
N GLN A 58 0.63 6.29 -6.94
CA GLN A 58 -0.16 5.29 -7.64
C GLN A 58 0.17 5.27 -9.15
N GLY A 59 0.13 4.10 -9.78
CA GLY A 59 0.44 3.94 -11.20
C GLY A 59 1.21 2.66 -11.53
N ASN A 60 1.79 2.62 -12.73
CA ASN A 60 2.67 1.53 -13.16
C ASN A 60 3.99 2.12 -13.71
N PRO A 61 5.10 2.10 -12.94
CA PRO A 61 5.26 1.39 -11.67
C PRO A 61 4.64 2.13 -10.47
N LEU A 62 4.14 1.35 -9.51
CA LEU A 62 3.68 1.81 -8.21
C LEU A 62 4.89 2.21 -7.37
N ILE A 63 4.92 3.44 -6.83
CA ILE A 63 6.05 3.90 -6.02
C ILE A 63 5.71 3.77 -4.55
N LEU A 64 6.49 2.96 -3.85
CA LEU A 64 6.38 2.69 -2.43
C LEU A 64 7.55 3.29 -1.67
N GLY A 65 7.29 3.85 -0.50
CA GLY A 65 8.29 4.24 0.48
C GLY A 65 8.38 3.17 1.55
N LEU A 66 9.59 2.61 1.74
CA LEU A 66 9.89 1.65 2.80
C LEU A 66 11.34 1.80 3.24
N LEU A 67 11.60 1.71 4.54
CA LEU A 67 12.95 1.82 5.12
C LEU A 67 13.73 3.09 4.67
N GLY A 68 13.01 4.19 4.38
CA GLY A 68 13.62 5.41 3.84
C GLY A 68 13.97 5.38 2.35
N ALA A 69 13.83 4.22 1.69
CA ALA A 69 14.00 4.05 0.25
C ALA A 69 12.67 4.16 -0.51
N ARG A 70 12.75 4.50 -1.80
CA ARG A 70 11.61 4.48 -2.73
C ARG A 70 11.79 3.36 -3.73
N ILE A 71 10.80 2.49 -3.84
CA ILE A 71 10.86 1.29 -4.67
C ILE A 71 9.70 1.30 -5.65
N GLY A 72 10.03 1.08 -6.93
CA GLY A 72 9.05 0.89 -7.98
C GLY A 72 8.61 -0.57 -8.04
N VAL A 73 7.32 -0.82 -7.89
CA VAL A 73 6.72 -2.15 -7.97
C VAL A 73 5.71 -2.14 -9.11
N SER A 74 5.82 -3.08 -10.04
CA SER A 74 4.86 -3.18 -11.15
C SER A 74 3.46 -3.49 -10.62
N SER A 75 2.42 -2.99 -11.31
CA SER A 75 1.02 -3.21 -10.90
C SER A 75 0.68 -4.70 -10.75
N ARG A 76 1.25 -5.57 -11.59
CA ARG A 76 1.13 -7.04 -11.50
C ARG A 76 1.61 -7.55 -10.15
N LEU A 77 2.79 -7.14 -9.70
CA LEU A 77 3.36 -7.60 -8.44
C LEU A 77 2.60 -7.02 -7.24
N ALA A 78 2.18 -5.75 -7.33
CA ALA A 78 1.35 -5.10 -6.32
C ALA A 78 -0.04 -5.77 -6.15
N HIS A 79 -0.58 -6.38 -7.21
CA HIS A 79 -1.84 -7.14 -7.12
C HIS A 79 -1.74 -8.37 -6.22
N HIS A 80 -0.55 -8.96 -6.11
CA HIS A 80 -0.29 -10.10 -5.24
C HIS A 80 0.03 -9.71 -3.79
N VAL A 81 0.23 -8.42 -3.49
CA VAL A 81 0.56 -7.96 -2.14
C VAL A 81 -0.72 -7.52 -1.42
N VAL A 82 -0.97 -8.14 -0.27
CA VAL A 82 -2.08 -7.83 0.62
C VAL A 82 -1.55 -7.00 1.78
N VAL A 83 -2.15 -5.84 2.00
CA VAL A 83 -1.78 -4.92 3.08
C VAL A 83 -2.98 -4.59 3.95
N GLN A 84 -2.71 -4.33 5.21
CA GLN A 84 -3.67 -3.79 6.16
C GLN A 84 -3.40 -2.28 6.29
N PRO A 85 -4.31 -1.41 5.84
CA PRO A 85 -4.13 0.03 5.97
C PRO A 85 -3.92 0.42 7.44
N SER A 86 -2.86 1.17 7.73
CA SER A 86 -2.70 1.80 9.03
C SER A 86 -3.45 3.11 8.98
N CYS A 87 -4.42 3.27 9.87
CA CYS A 87 -5.19 4.51 9.98
C CYS A 87 -4.23 5.62 10.42
N CYS A 88 -3.67 6.34 9.46
CA CYS A 88 -2.88 7.52 9.74
C CYS A 88 -3.88 8.65 9.99
N GLY A 89 -4.23 8.82 11.28
CA GLY A 89 -5.12 9.87 11.74
C GLY A 89 -4.53 11.25 11.51
N SER A 90 -5.02 11.94 10.47
CA SER A 90 -5.18 13.40 10.54
C SER A 90 -6.66 13.69 10.68
N THR A 91 -7.15 13.70 11.91
CA THR A 91 -8.52 14.11 12.28
C THR A 91 -8.83 15.57 11.93
N ARG A 92 -7.88 16.31 11.34
CA ARG A 92 -8.01 17.74 10.98
C ARG A 92 -8.62 18.00 9.59
N ASP A 93 -8.77 17.00 8.73
CA ASP A 93 -9.27 17.19 7.34
C ASP A 93 -10.71 16.69 7.11
N CYS A 94 -11.43 16.35 8.20
CA CYS A 94 -12.81 15.85 8.15
C CYS A 94 -13.88 16.93 8.44
N GLN A 95 -13.49 18.21 8.60
CA GLN A 95 -14.43 19.32 8.79
C GLN A 95 -14.18 20.40 7.74
N SER A 96 -14.86 20.29 6.60
CA SER A 96 -15.47 21.42 5.85
C SER A 96 -16.32 20.85 4.72
#